data_AF-A0A3B0Q4T6-F1
#
_entry.id   AF-A0A3B0Q4T6-F1
#
_cell.length_a   1.000
_cell.length_b   1.000
_cell.length_c   1.000
_cell.angle_alpha   90.00
_cell.angle_beta   90.00
_cell.angle_gamma   90.00
#
_symmetry.space_group_name_H-M   'P 1'
#
loop_
_entity.id
_entity.type
_entity.pdbx_description
1 polymer ?
#
loop_
_entity_poly.entity_id
_entity_poly.type
_entity_poly.pdbx_seq_one_letter_code
_entity_poly.pdbx_strand_id
1 'polypeptide(L)'
;MTLYELLEVDQNAKLSEIKSSYKRLAKKYHPDVNKNGHDKFVQINNAYSILSDEVQREKYDFMLDHENSKTFEFSADGLTYEYSGVEVW
;
A
#
# COMPACT_ATOMS: atom_id res chain seq x y z
N MET A 1 -6.56 -11.12 -4.33
CA MET A 1 -6.68 -10.14 -3.23
C MET A 1 -5.94 -8.91 -3.68
N THR A 2 -6.67 -7.87 -4.08
CA THR A 2 -6.13 -6.67 -4.72
C THR A 2 -5.76 -5.60 -3.70
N LEU A 3 -4.95 -4.61 -4.09
CA LEU A 3 -4.62 -3.45 -3.24
C LEU A 3 -5.87 -2.64 -2.88
N TYR A 4 -6.88 -2.63 -3.75
CA TYR A 4 -8.17 -1.98 -3.53
C TYR A 4 -8.97 -2.67 -2.40
N GLU A 5 -9.05 -4.00 -2.42
CA GLU A 5 -9.70 -4.78 -1.36
C GLU A 5 -9.01 -4.57 -0.01
N LEU A 6 -7.68 -4.46 0.00
CA LEU A 6 -6.92 -4.25 1.22
C LEU A 6 -7.21 -2.89 1.88
N LEU A 7 -7.38 -1.84 1.07
CA LEU A 7 -7.79 -0.52 1.52
C LEU A 7 -9.30 -0.43 1.76
N GLU A 8 -10.07 -1.51 1.59
CA GLU A 8 -11.54 -1.53 1.67
C GLU A 8 -12.17 -0.45 0.76
N VAL A 9 -11.62 -0.27 -0.44
CA VAL A 9 -12.08 0.71 -1.43
C VAL A 9 -12.43 0.04 -2.75
N ASP A 10 -13.28 0.69 -3.53
CA ASP A 10 -13.59 0.25 -4.89
C ASP A 10 -12.39 0.46 -5.83
N GLN A 11 -12.29 -0.37 -6.87
CA GLN A 11 -11.30 -0.21 -7.95
C GLN A 11 -11.42 1.14 -8.69
N ASN A 12 -12.62 1.75 -8.68
CA ASN A 12 -12.87 3.09 -9.23
C ASN A 12 -12.73 4.21 -8.18
N ALA A 13 -12.25 3.89 -6.97
CA ALA A 13 -12.13 4.88 -5.91
C ALA A 13 -11.20 6.02 -6.31
N LYS A 14 -11.57 7.23 -5.91
CA LYS A 14 -10.77 8.44 -6.07
C LYS A 14 -9.65 8.46 -5.03
N LEU A 15 -8.59 9.21 -5.32
CA LEU A 15 -7.48 9.45 -4.39
C LEU A 15 -7.94 9.89 -2.99
N SER A 16 -8.99 10.72 -2.92
CA SER A 16 -9.55 11.20 -1.64
C SER A 16 -10.19 10.08 -0.81
N GLU A 17 -10.82 9.10 -1.46
CA GLU A 17 -11.40 7.93 -0.79
C GLU A 17 -10.30 7.00 -0.28
N ILE A 18 -9.29 6.73 -1.12
CA ILE A 18 -8.10 5.94 -0.79
C ILE A 18 -7.39 6.51 0.44
N LYS A 19 -7.17 7.84 0.45
CA LYS A 19 -6.53 8.55 1.57
C LYS A 19 -7.38 8.51 2.85
N SER A 20 -8.71 8.60 2.71
CA SER A 20 -9.62 8.53 3.85
C SER A 20 -9.67 7.12 4.45
N SER A 21 -9.71 6.08 3.61
CA SER A 21 -9.71 4.69 4.06
C SER A 21 -8.37 4.30 4.69
N TYR A 22 -7.24 4.72 4.08
CA TYR A 22 -5.90 4.56 4.67
C TYR A 22 -5.84 5.13 6.09
N LYS A 23 -6.31 6.36 6.31
CA LYS A 23 -6.34 6.96 7.65
C LYS A 23 -7.19 6.16 8.65
N ARG A 24 -8.33 5.62 8.20
CA ARG A 24 -9.21 4.79 9.04
C ARG A 24 -8.54 3.48 9.43
N LEU A 25 -7.90 2.82 8.47
CA LEU A 25 -7.22 1.54 8.66
C LEU A 25 -5.92 1.70 9.46
N ALA A 26 -5.15 2.76 9.21
CA ALA A 26 -3.94 3.09 9.97
C ALA A 26 -4.24 3.24 11.46
N LYS A 27 -5.34 3.92 11.83
CA LYS A 27 -5.79 4.02 13.23
C LYS A 27 -6.23 2.68 13.82
N LYS A 28 -6.82 1.81 13.00
CA LYS A 28 -7.32 0.48 13.42
C LYS A 28 -6.19 -0.53 13.63
N TYR A 29 -5.13 -0.43 12.85
CA TYR A 29 -3.98 -1.34 12.85
C TYR A 29 -2.70 -0.71 13.38
N HIS A 30 -2.78 0.49 13.98
CA HIS A 30 -1.63 1.16 14.57
C HIS A 30 -0.96 0.25 15.61
N PRO A 31 0.39 0.15 15.63
CA PRO A 31 1.11 -0.71 16.56
C PRO A 31 0.82 -0.41 18.03
N ASP A 32 0.42 0.83 18.34
CA ASP A 32 0.00 1.24 19.69
C ASP A 32 -1.34 0.59 20.10
N VAL A 33 -2.28 0.43 19.17
CA VAL A 33 -3.63 -0.11 19.43
C VAL A 33 -3.66 -1.63 19.24
N ASN A 34 -2.87 -2.15 18.31
CA ASN A 34 -2.82 -3.57 18.00
C ASN A 34 -1.38 -4.00 17.69
N LYS A 35 -0.72 -4.62 18.67
CA LYS A 35 0.68 -5.07 18.56
C LYS A 35 0.93 -6.10 17.45
N ASN A 36 -0.12 -6.82 17.01
CA ASN A 36 -0.04 -7.76 15.87
C ASN A 36 -0.55 -7.16 14.55
N GLY A 37 -0.89 -5.87 14.54
CA GLY A 37 -1.40 -5.15 13.36
C GLY A 37 -0.31 -4.75 12.37
N HIS A 38 0.98 -4.94 12.70
CA HIS A 38 2.11 -4.50 11.89
C HIS A 38 2.07 -5.04 10.46
N ASP A 39 1.81 -6.33 10.27
CA ASP A 39 1.77 -6.95 8.95
C ASP A 39 0.69 -6.31 8.06
N LYS A 40 -0.52 -6.15 8.61
CA LYS A 40 -1.62 -5.46 7.93
C LYS A 40 -1.29 -4.00 7.65
N PHE A 41 -0.65 -3.31 8.59
CA PHE A 41 -0.24 -1.91 8.42
C PHE A 41 0.76 -1.76 7.26
N VAL A 42 1.74 -2.65 7.16
CA VAL A 42 2.71 -2.69 6.05
C VAL A 42 1.99 -2.90 4.72
N GLN A 43 1.06 -3.87 4.66
CA GLN A 43 0.28 -4.11 3.46
C GLN A 43 -0.54 -2.86 3.07
N ILE A 44 -1.24 -2.24 4.03
CA ILE A 44 -2.08 -1.03 3.80
C ILE A 44 -1.22 0.13 3.28
N ASN A 45 -0.01 0.27 3.81
CA ASN A 45 0.93 1.30 3.39
C ASN A 45 1.44 1.07 1.96
N ASN A 46 1.78 -0.17 1.61
CA ASN A 46 2.16 -0.53 0.24
C ASN A 46 1.02 -0.27 -0.75
N ALA A 47 -0.20 -0.66 -0.41
CA ALA A 47 -1.37 -0.41 -1.23
C ALA A 47 -1.62 1.08 -1.44
N TYR A 48 -1.49 1.90 -0.39
CA TYR A 48 -1.59 3.34 -0.51
C TYR A 48 -0.50 3.92 -1.41
N SER A 49 0.75 3.49 -1.26
CA SER A 49 1.88 4.01 -2.06
C SER A 49 1.64 3.80 -3.57
N ILE A 50 1.15 2.61 -3.95
CA ILE A 50 0.88 2.24 -5.35
C ILE A 50 -0.38 2.95 -5.87
N LEU A 51 -1.48 2.93 -5.11
CA LEU A 51 -2.75 3.50 -5.57
C LEU A 51 -2.81 5.04 -5.46
N SER A 52 -1.90 5.66 -4.70
CA SER A 52 -1.85 7.12 -4.58
C SER A 52 -1.16 7.80 -5.76
N ASP A 53 -0.33 7.07 -6.49
CA ASP A 53 0.37 7.58 -7.67
C ASP A 53 -0.28 7.04 -8.93
N GLU A 54 -0.66 7.92 -9.84
CA GLU A 54 -1.37 7.55 -11.07
C GLU A 54 -0.53 6.60 -11.94
N VAL A 55 0.79 6.81 -12.01
CA VAL A 55 1.70 5.99 -12.81
C VAL A 55 1.87 4.61 -12.18
N GLN A 56 2.02 4.55 -10.85
CA GLN A 56 2.09 3.27 -10.13
C GLN A 56 0.77 2.50 -10.21
N ARG A 57 -0.37 3.20 -10.14
CA ARG A 57 -1.70 2.61 -10.28
C ARG A 57 -1.87 2.00 -11.67
N GLU A 58 -1.54 2.73 -12.73
CA GLU A 58 -1.63 2.21 -14.09
C GLU A 58 -0.73 0.99 -14.30
N LYS A 59 0.51 1.03 -13.77
CA LYS A 59 1.40 -0.14 -13.76
C LYS A 59 0.81 -1.32 -13.00
N TYR A 60 0.20 -1.08 -11.85
CA TYR A 60 -0.43 -2.12 -11.05
C TYR A 60 -1.64 -2.75 -11.74
N ASP A 61 -2.49 -1.93 -12.35
CA ASP A 61 -3.63 -2.38 -13.17
C ASP A 61 -3.14 -3.19 -14.39
N PHE A 62 -2.04 -2.76 -15.04
CA PHE A 62 -1.40 -3.52 -16.11
C PHE A 62 -0.78 -4.84 -15.61
N MET A 63 -0.13 -4.82 -14.45
CA MET A 63 0.44 -6.02 -13.83
C MET A 63 -0.64 -7.02 -13.41
N LEU A 64 -1.79 -6.57 -12.91
CA LEU A 64 -2.94 -7.42 -12.57
C LEU A 64 -3.45 -8.21 -13.77
N ASP A 65 -3.48 -7.59 -14.95
CA ASP A 65 -3.86 -8.24 -16.20
C ASP A 65 -2.77 -9.22 -16.70
N HIS A 66 -1.49 -8.91 -16.44
CA HIS A 66 -0.34 -9.70 -16.89
C HIS A 66 0.28 -10.63 -15.80
N GLU A 67 -0.37 -10.83 -14.65
CA GLU A 67 0.10 -11.60 -13.48
C GLU A 67 0.12 -13.14 -13.71
N ASN A 68 0.57 -13.60 -14.88
CA ASN A 68 0.91 -15.01 -15.10
C ASN A 68 2.38 -15.24 -15.44
N SER A 69 3.22 -14.21 -15.59
CA SER A 69 4.65 -14.39 -15.86
C SER A 69 5.54 -13.72 -14.82
N LYS A 70 5.96 -14.52 -13.84
CA LYS A 70 7.25 -14.47 -13.11
C LYS A 70 7.69 -13.15 -12.47
N THR A 71 7.77 -13.20 -11.13
CA THR A 71 8.94 -12.78 -10.33
C THR A 71 9.95 -11.90 -11.08
N PHE A 72 9.74 -10.59 -11.06
CA PHE A 72 10.72 -9.63 -11.52
C PHE A 72 11.67 -9.34 -10.35
N GLU A 73 12.91 -9.80 -10.49
CA GLU A 73 13.99 -9.59 -9.54
C GLU A 73 14.20 -8.09 -9.29
N PHE A 74 13.91 -7.64 -8.07
CA PHE A 74 14.18 -6.27 -7.65
C PHE A 74 15.66 -6.20 -7.22
N SER A 75 16.54 -5.80 -8.13
CA SER A 75 17.95 -5.51 -7.81
C SER A 75 18.33 -4.08 -8.20
N ALA A 76 18.54 -3.28 -7.16
CA ALA A 76 19.59 -2.27 -7.00
C ALA A 76 19.81 -1.18 -8.06
N ASP A 77 19.03 -0.09 -7.98
CA ASP A 77 19.58 1.27 -8.03
C ASP A 77 18.76 2.25 -7.16
N GLY A 78 19.25 2.52 -5.95
CA GLY A 78 19.25 3.89 -5.41
C GLY A 78 18.04 4.46 -4.66
N LEU A 79 16.94 3.76 -4.40
CA LEU A 79 15.87 4.26 -3.52
C LEU A 79 15.60 3.33 -2.35
N THR A 80 16.55 3.29 -1.41
CA THR A 80 16.23 2.92 -0.03
C THR A 80 15.27 3.97 0.51
N TYR A 81 13.97 3.65 0.61
CA TYR A 81 13.13 4.34 1.58
C TYR A 81 13.62 3.93 2.96
N GLU A 82 14.65 4.63 3.42
CA GLU A 82 15.02 4.65 4.82
C GLU A 82 13.82 5.27 5.55
N TYR A 83 13.08 4.45 6.29
CA TYR A 83 12.12 4.95 7.27
C TYR A 83 12.93 5.51 8.44
N SER A 84 13.56 6.66 8.20
CA SER A 84 14.30 7.42 9.20
C SER A 84 13.29 8.17 10.05
N GLY A 85 13.12 7.68 11.29
CA GLY A 85 12.77 8.52 12.43
C GLY A 85 11.40 9.19 12.42
N VAL A 86 10.32 8.42 12.48
CA VAL A 86 9.09 8.91 13.14
C VAL A 86 8.90 8.13 14.42
N GLU A 87 9.26 8.80 15.51
CA GLU A 87 8.97 8.41 16.87
C GLU A 87 7.49 8.06 16.98
N VAL A 88 7.27 6.79 17.29
CA VAL A 88 5.97 6.22 17.61
C VAL A 88 5.50 6.82 18.94
N TRP A 89 4.42 7.61 18.89
CA TRP A 89 3.58 7.91 20.03
C TRP A 89 2.29 7.11 19.91
#